data_AF-A0A8J5RBZ8-F1
#
_entry.id   AF-A0A8J5RBZ8-F1
#
_cell.length_a   1.000
_cell.length_b   1.000
_cell.length_c   1.000
_cell.angle_alpha   90.00
_cell.angle_beta   90.00
_cell.angle_gamma   90.00
#
_symmetry.space_group_name_H-M   'P 1'
#
loop_
_entity.id
_entity.type
_entity.pdbx_description
1 polymer ?
#
loop_
_entity_poly.entity_id
_entity_poly.type
_entity_poly.pdbx_seq_one_letter_code
_entity_poly.pdbx_strand_id
1 'polypeptide(L)'
;MFSRKFLRLKSQINISLRGIKTSEIFKKDIRSSDKPPRILITGGLGQLGTECAKLLRKNYGSENVILSDIIKPSNESLSNGPFIFADILDFKGLQKIVVNHQIDWLIHFSALLSVIGEQNVPLAVRVNIEGMHNVMELAKQYNLKIFVPSTIGAFGPDSPRNPTPNTTVQRPRTIYGVKPYTKLPMMYIDDCLNSLFQFLNVPDEMLKKRTYNVTAMSFTPEELFNELRKHIPDLEISYKPDSRQLIAESWPQVFDDSEARNDWGWSHKYDLKRLVSTMIQDVSENFVPKYQRLKEVNSYV
;
A
#
# COMPACT_ATOMS: atom_id res chain seq x y z
N MET A 1 10.55 25.35 38.95
CA MET A 1 9.48 26.33 38.67
C MET A 1 9.39 26.45 37.15
N PHE A 2 8.42 25.93 36.39
CA PHE A 2 7.10 25.39 36.66
C PHE A 2 6.94 24.00 36.00
N SER A 3 6.23 23.14 36.73
CA SER A 3 5.86 21.76 36.39
C SER A 3 4.94 21.69 35.16
N ARG A 4 5.27 20.86 34.17
CA ARG A 4 4.32 20.41 33.13
C ARG A 4 3.87 18.99 33.45
N LYS A 5 2.68 18.93 34.06
CA LYS A 5 1.87 17.73 34.26
C LYS A 5 1.72 16.95 32.95
N PHE A 6 2.11 15.68 33.02
CA PHE A 6 1.53 14.59 32.24
C PHE A 6 -0.01 14.70 32.22
N LEU A 7 -0.60 14.84 31.03
CA LEU A 7 -1.98 14.44 30.78
C LEU A 7 -1.96 13.21 29.87
N ARG A 8 -2.06 12.07 30.55
CA ARG A 8 -2.23 10.74 30.00
C ARG A 8 -3.72 10.59 29.65
N LEU A 9 -4.13 10.92 28.42
CA LEU A 9 -5.45 10.58 27.92
C LEU A 9 -5.42 9.11 27.47
N LYS A 10 -5.77 8.21 28.39
CA LYS A 10 -6.25 6.87 28.06
C LYS A 10 -7.63 7.04 27.40
N SER A 11 -7.71 7.06 26.08
CA SER A 11 -8.93 6.66 25.39
C SER A 11 -8.89 5.14 25.22
N GLN A 12 -9.47 4.43 26.19
CA GLN A 12 -9.89 3.05 25.98
C GLN A 12 -11.06 3.07 24.99
N ILE A 13 -10.77 2.99 23.69
CA ILE A 13 -11.77 2.55 22.73
C ILE A 13 -11.71 1.02 22.73
N ASN A 14 -12.52 0.40 23.59
CA ASN A 14 -12.84 -1.01 23.50
C ASN A 14 -13.73 -1.22 22.27
N ILE A 15 -13.12 -1.46 21.11
CA ILE A 15 -13.83 -2.00 19.95
C ILE A 15 -14.07 -3.48 20.24
N SER A 16 -15.24 -3.78 20.80
CA SER A 16 -15.76 -5.15 20.86
C SER A 16 -16.07 -5.62 19.44
N LEU A 17 -15.09 -6.28 18.81
CA LEU A 17 -15.29 -7.06 17.58
C LEU A 17 -16.16 -8.28 17.90
N ARG A 18 -17.48 -8.08 17.97
CA ARG A 18 -18.46 -9.16 17.93
C ARG A 18 -19.00 -9.27 16.51
N GLY A 19 -18.56 -10.30 15.82
CA GLY A 19 -19.11 -10.70 14.53
C GLY A 19 -18.02 -11.25 13.60
N ILE A 20 -17.99 -12.59 13.51
CA ILE A 20 -17.16 -13.44 12.64
C ILE A 20 -15.81 -13.86 13.25
N LYS A 21 -15.70 -15.18 13.47
CA LYS A 21 -14.57 -15.93 14.05
C LYS A 21 -13.36 -15.99 13.11
N THR A 22 -12.77 -14.86 12.75
CA THR A 22 -11.44 -14.83 12.09
C THR A 22 -10.30 -15.05 13.08
N SER A 23 -10.52 -14.81 14.37
CA SER A 23 -9.52 -14.97 15.42
C SER A 23 -9.19 -16.43 15.79
N GLU A 24 -10.02 -17.41 15.40
CA GLU A 24 -9.74 -18.83 15.66
C GLU A 24 -8.88 -19.48 14.56
N ILE A 25 -8.93 -18.97 13.32
CA ILE A 25 -8.17 -19.50 12.19
C ILE A 25 -6.70 -19.05 12.26
N PHE A 26 -6.45 -17.79 12.62
CA PHE A 26 -5.08 -17.24 12.71
C PHE A 26 -4.40 -17.46 14.08
N LYS A 27 -5.12 -17.94 15.10
CA LYS A 27 -4.49 -18.32 16.38
C LYS A 27 -3.89 -19.72 16.36
N LYS A 28 -4.22 -20.56 15.37
CA LYS A 28 -3.88 -21.99 15.41
C LYS A 28 -2.50 -22.33 14.87
N ASP A 29 -1.85 -21.44 14.11
CA ASP A 29 -0.57 -21.73 13.45
C ASP A 29 0.56 -20.71 13.65
N ILE A 30 0.43 -19.76 14.58
CA ILE A 30 1.64 -19.21 15.20
C ILE A 30 2.14 -20.30 16.15
N ARG A 31 2.89 -21.27 15.61
CA ARG A 31 3.66 -22.20 16.45
C ARG A 31 4.45 -21.33 17.41
N SER A 32 4.23 -21.51 18.71
CA SER A 32 4.90 -20.76 19.78
C SER A 32 6.42 -21.00 19.85
N SER A 33 7.02 -21.58 18.80
CA SER A 33 8.41 -21.99 18.67
C SER A 33 9.18 -21.29 17.54
N ASP A 34 8.51 -20.58 16.62
CA ASP A 34 9.21 -19.95 15.49
C ASP A 34 9.55 -18.49 15.80
N LYS A 35 10.85 -18.18 15.75
CA LYS A 35 11.38 -16.82 15.90
C LYS A 35 10.69 -15.90 14.87
N PRO A 36 10.28 -14.67 15.24
CA PRO A 36 9.69 -13.74 14.27
C PRO A 36 10.66 -13.47 13.10
N PRO A 37 10.15 -13.31 11.87
CA PRO A 37 10.99 -13.09 10.70
C PRO A 37 11.74 -11.76 10.79
N ARG A 38 12.95 -11.73 10.23
CA ARG A 38 13.72 -10.51 9.98
C ARG A 38 13.28 -9.93 8.65
N ILE A 39 12.71 -8.73 8.67
CA ILE A 39 12.04 -8.12 7.52
C ILE A 39 12.84 -6.91 7.05
N LEU A 40 13.18 -6.87 5.77
CA LEU A 40 13.70 -5.69 5.08
C LEU A 40 12.60 -5.07 4.22
N ILE A 41 12.37 -3.77 4.39
CA ILE A 41 11.44 -3.00 3.56
C ILE A 41 12.24 -1.99 2.73
N THR A 42 12.28 -2.15 1.41
CA THR A 42 12.89 -1.18 0.48
C THR A 42 11.84 -0.19 -0.02
N GLY A 43 12.21 1.07 -0.27
CA GLY A 43 11.25 2.15 -0.54
C GLY A 43 10.45 2.51 0.71
N GLY A 44 11.09 2.32 1.87
CA GLY A 44 10.47 2.33 3.17
C GLY A 44 9.97 3.70 3.62
N LEU A 45 10.47 4.80 3.05
CA LEU A 45 10.02 6.15 3.38
C LEU A 45 8.83 6.60 2.53
N GLY A 46 8.36 5.75 1.60
CA GLY A 46 7.10 5.97 0.88
C GLY A 46 5.86 5.84 1.78
N GLN A 47 4.71 6.23 1.23
CA GLN A 47 3.42 6.18 1.95
C GLN A 47 3.09 4.79 2.49
N LEU A 48 3.26 3.73 1.67
CA LEU A 48 3.02 2.36 2.09
C LEU A 48 4.12 1.83 3.02
N GLY A 49 5.39 2.16 2.74
CA GLY A 49 6.54 1.65 3.49
C GLY A 49 6.50 2.02 4.97
N THR A 50 6.19 3.28 5.28
CA THR A 50 6.15 3.77 6.66
C THR A 50 5.02 3.15 7.48
N GLU A 51 3.80 3.07 6.92
CA GLU A 51 2.66 2.46 7.61
C GLU A 51 2.80 0.92 7.69
N CYS A 52 3.35 0.28 6.67
CA CYS A 52 3.69 -1.15 6.69
C CYS A 52 4.71 -1.45 7.80
N ALA A 53 5.75 -0.64 7.94
CA ALA A 53 6.72 -0.79 9.01
C ALA A 53 6.07 -0.64 10.40
N LYS A 54 5.20 0.36 10.61
CA LYS A 54 4.47 0.51 11.87
C LYS A 54 3.65 -0.75 12.20
N LEU A 55 2.90 -1.27 11.23
CA LEU A 55 2.11 -2.49 11.39
C LEU A 55 2.99 -3.69 11.73
N LEU A 56 4.05 -3.93 10.96
CA LEU A 56 4.92 -5.10 11.14
C LEU A 56 5.74 -5.01 12.43
N ARG A 57 6.23 -3.83 12.81
CA ARG A 57 6.95 -3.63 14.08
C ARG A 57 6.06 -3.87 15.29
N LYS A 58 4.78 -3.50 15.20
CA LYS A 58 3.80 -3.81 16.25
C LYS A 58 3.57 -5.31 16.42
N ASN A 59 3.62 -6.09 15.34
CA ASN A 59 3.34 -7.53 15.37
C ASN A 59 4.59 -8.40 15.59
N TYR A 60 5.72 -8.03 15.01
CA TYR A 60 6.97 -8.81 15.01
C TYR A 60 8.10 -8.18 15.83
N GLY A 61 7.92 -6.97 16.35
CA GLY A 61 8.91 -6.23 17.14
C GLY A 61 9.71 -5.21 16.32
N SER A 62 10.01 -4.06 16.94
CA SER A 62 10.67 -2.93 16.27
C SER A 62 12.01 -3.29 15.61
N GLU A 63 12.84 -4.06 16.32
CA GLU A 63 14.18 -4.45 15.85
C GLU A 63 14.16 -5.46 14.69
N ASN A 64 13.04 -6.17 14.49
CA ASN A 64 12.90 -7.18 13.44
C ASN A 64 12.50 -6.60 12.08
N VAL A 65 12.13 -5.32 12.02
CA VAL A 65 11.71 -4.67 10.77
C VAL A 65 12.64 -3.50 10.48
N ILE A 66 13.46 -3.70 9.45
CA ILE A 66 14.45 -2.74 8.98
C ILE A 66 13.87 -1.99 7.79
N LEU A 67 13.79 -0.67 7.93
CA LEU A 67 13.42 0.22 6.82
C LEU A 67 14.65 0.57 6.00
N SER A 68 14.48 0.70 4.69
CA SER A 68 15.53 1.13 3.79
C SER A 68 15.02 2.01 2.67
N ASP A 69 15.81 3.03 2.35
CA ASP A 69 15.51 4.01 1.30
C ASP A 69 16.80 4.71 0.83
N ILE A 70 16.72 5.35 -0.34
CA ILE A 70 17.77 6.23 -0.89
C ILE A 70 17.67 7.66 -0.32
N ILE A 71 16.61 7.95 0.44
CA ILE A 71 16.43 9.22 1.14
C ILE A 71 16.78 9.03 2.61
N LYS A 72 17.46 10.02 3.22
CA LYS A 72 17.72 9.99 4.65
C LYS A 72 16.44 10.28 5.44
N PRO A 73 16.12 9.49 6.47
CA PRO A 73 14.91 9.66 7.27
C PRO A 73 14.97 10.96 8.09
N SER A 74 13.81 11.54 8.38
CA SER A 74 13.68 12.56 9.41
C SER A 74 13.88 11.94 10.81
N ASN A 75 14.19 12.76 11.81
CA ASN A 75 14.39 12.32 13.20
C ASN A 75 13.16 11.56 13.77
N GLU A 76 11.94 11.91 13.35
CA GLU A 76 10.71 11.21 13.74
C GLU A 76 10.56 9.82 13.10
N SER A 77 11.15 9.60 11.92
CA SER A 77 11.13 8.28 11.27
C SER A 77 12.15 7.33 11.90
N LEU A 78 13.26 7.87 12.40
CA LEU A 78 14.33 7.14 13.10
C LEU A 78 13.92 6.66 14.50
N SER A 79 13.02 7.38 15.18
CA SER A 79 12.61 7.02 16.55
C SER A 79 11.82 5.71 16.65
N ASN A 80 11.39 5.16 15.50
CA ASN A 80 10.47 4.03 15.45
C ASN A 80 11.13 2.69 15.09
N GLY A 81 12.46 2.61 14.96
CA GLY A 81 13.20 1.36 14.71
C GLY A 81 14.34 1.51 13.71
N PRO A 82 15.05 0.41 13.37
CA PRO A 82 16.25 0.45 12.56
C PRO A 82 15.98 0.94 11.13
N PHE A 83 16.92 1.72 10.61
CA PHE A 83 16.93 2.23 9.24
C PHE A 83 18.30 2.02 8.61
N ILE A 84 18.33 1.62 7.35
CA ILE A 84 19.56 1.46 6.56
C ILE A 84 19.40 2.16 5.22
N PHE A 85 20.29 3.09 4.92
CA PHE A 85 20.36 3.67 3.59
C PHE A 85 20.77 2.58 2.59
N ALA A 86 19.96 2.34 1.57
CA ALA A 86 20.31 1.43 0.49
C ALA A 86 19.69 1.86 -0.83
N ASP A 87 20.46 1.68 -1.90
CA ASP A 87 19.99 1.80 -3.27
C ASP A 87 19.78 0.38 -3.83
N ILE A 88 18.60 0.13 -4.40
CA ILE A 88 18.28 -1.17 -4.99
C ILE A 88 19.12 -1.48 -6.25
N LEU A 89 19.76 -0.47 -6.83
CA LEU A 89 20.70 -0.63 -7.94
C LEU A 89 22.09 -1.09 -7.46
N ASP A 90 22.43 -0.92 -6.17
CA ASP A 90 23.65 -1.48 -5.59
C ASP A 90 23.42 -2.91 -5.07
N PHE A 91 23.48 -3.87 -5.99
CA PHE A 91 23.31 -5.28 -5.65
C PHE A 91 24.26 -5.78 -4.55
N LYS A 92 25.52 -5.34 -4.55
CA LYS A 92 26.50 -5.75 -3.53
C LYS A 92 26.15 -5.16 -2.16
N GLY A 93 25.66 -3.92 -2.13
CA GLY A 93 25.12 -3.28 -0.94
C GLY A 93 23.93 -4.07 -0.37
N LEU A 94 22.97 -4.43 -1.21
CA LEU A 94 21.82 -5.25 -0.81
C LEU A 94 22.22 -6.62 -0.27
N GLN A 95 23.17 -7.31 -0.93
CA GLN A 95 23.69 -8.59 -0.45
C GLN A 95 24.28 -8.49 0.96
N LYS A 96 25.09 -7.46 1.23
CA LYS A 96 25.66 -7.21 2.56
C LYS A 96 24.56 -7.01 3.60
N ILE A 97 23.51 -6.28 3.27
CA ILE A 97 22.39 -6.03 4.19
C ILE A 97 21.68 -7.35 4.52
N VAL A 98 21.35 -8.15 3.49
CA VAL A 98 20.65 -9.44 3.68
C VAL A 98 21.46 -10.38 4.57
N VAL A 99 22.76 -10.54 4.31
CA VAL A 99 23.63 -11.43 5.09
C VAL A 99 23.83 -10.92 6.52
N ASN A 100 24.20 -9.64 6.68
CA ASN A 100 24.56 -9.11 8.00
C ASN A 100 23.36 -9.04 8.96
N HIS A 101 22.16 -8.81 8.43
CA HIS A 101 20.94 -8.69 9.24
C HIS A 101 20.08 -9.96 9.24
N GLN A 102 20.55 -11.03 8.57
CA GLN A 102 19.88 -12.33 8.44
C GLN A 102 18.43 -12.16 8.00
N ILE A 103 18.23 -11.45 6.89
CA ILE A 103 16.90 -11.13 6.39
C ILE A 103 16.20 -12.42 5.92
N ASP A 104 14.97 -12.63 6.38
CA ASP A 104 14.11 -13.72 5.95
C ASP A 104 13.11 -13.24 4.89
N TRP A 105 12.53 -12.05 5.11
CA TRP A 105 11.47 -11.48 4.28
C TRP A 105 11.91 -10.15 3.67
N LEU A 106 11.66 -9.98 2.37
CA LEU A 106 11.92 -8.73 1.65
C LEU A 106 10.61 -8.18 1.08
N ILE A 107 10.21 -7.00 1.55
CA ILE A 107 9.05 -6.26 1.06
C ILE A 107 9.58 -5.12 0.18
N HIS A 108 9.27 -5.16 -1.11
CA HIS A 108 9.84 -4.25 -2.10
C HIS A 108 8.85 -3.18 -2.52
N PHE A 109 9.00 -1.96 -2.01
CA PHE A 109 8.18 -0.80 -2.41
C PHE A 109 8.93 0.22 -3.26
N SER A 110 10.24 0.06 -3.47
CA SER A 110 11.01 0.97 -4.31
C SER A 110 10.55 0.91 -5.76
N ALA A 111 9.86 1.95 -6.20
CA ALA A 111 9.44 2.11 -7.59
C ALA A 111 9.28 3.60 -7.94
N LEU A 112 9.49 3.92 -9.22
CA LEU A 112 9.04 5.18 -9.81
C LEU A 112 7.62 5.01 -10.36
N LEU A 113 6.72 5.86 -9.86
CA LEU A 113 5.31 5.88 -10.23
C LEU A 113 5.06 6.65 -11.54
N SER A 114 3.91 6.36 -12.18
CA SER A 114 3.30 7.03 -13.35
C SER A 114 3.96 8.31 -13.83
N VAL A 115 3.64 9.41 -13.16
CA VAL A 115 3.92 10.76 -13.67
C VAL A 115 5.42 10.99 -13.77
N ILE A 116 6.18 10.54 -12.77
CA ILE A 116 7.63 10.68 -12.74
C ILE A 116 8.29 9.70 -13.72
N GLY A 117 7.74 8.48 -13.83
CA GLY A 117 8.26 7.46 -14.74
C GLY A 117 8.12 7.83 -16.21
N GLU A 118 7.00 8.44 -16.59
CA GLU A 118 6.78 8.96 -17.95
C GLU A 118 7.67 10.16 -18.27
N GLN A 119 7.90 11.03 -17.30
CA GLN A 119 8.82 12.17 -17.47
C GLN A 119 10.29 11.72 -17.59
N ASN A 120 10.64 10.56 -17.05
CA ASN A 120 12.01 10.04 -17.08
C ASN A 120 12.03 8.51 -17.27
N VAL A 121 11.71 8.09 -18.50
CA VAL A 121 11.68 6.67 -18.89
C VAL A 121 13.01 5.95 -18.61
N PRO A 122 14.21 6.51 -18.92
CA PRO A 122 15.46 5.83 -18.61
C PRO A 122 15.63 5.53 -17.13
N LEU A 123 15.26 6.47 -16.24
CA LEU A 123 15.32 6.24 -14.80
C LEU A 123 14.26 5.22 -14.36
N ALA A 124 13.05 5.26 -14.93
CA ALA A 124 12.00 4.28 -14.64
C ALA A 124 12.44 2.86 -15.00
N VAL A 125 13.08 2.66 -16.15
CA VAL A 125 13.62 1.35 -16.56
C VAL A 125 14.70 0.89 -15.59
N ARG A 126 15.64 1.76 -15.21
CA ARG A 126 16.68 1.41 -14.23
C ARG A 126 16.07 1.02 -12.89
N VAL A 127 15.22 1.86 -12.30
CA VAL A 127 14.65 1.58 -10.97
C VAL A 127 13.69 0.39 -11.01
N ASN A 128 12.69 0.40 -11.90
CA ASN A 128 11.59 -0.56 -11.85
C ASN A 128 11.93 -1.91 -12.50
N ILE A 129 12.91 -1.97 -13.42
CA ILE A 129 13.29 -3.22 -14.10
C ILE A 129 14.62 -3.74 -13.57
N GLU A 130 15.69 -2.95 -13.66
CA GLU A 130 17.02 -3.38 -13.19
C GLU A 130 17.04 -3.52 -11.65
N GLY A 131 16.44 -2.56 -10.92
CA GLY A 131 16.29 -2.65 -9.47
C GLY A 131 15.44 -3.83 -9.02
N MET A 132 14.32 -4.09 -9.70
CA MET A 132 13.49 -5.28 -9.44
C MET A 132 14.23 -6.58 -9.73
N HIS A 133 14.99 -6.63 -10.84
CA HIS A 133 15.84 -7.78 -11.17
C HIS A 133 16.85 -8.07 -10.05
N ASN A 134 17.54 -7.03 -9.53
CA ASN A 134 18.46 -7.18 -8.41
C ASN A 134 17.78 -7.78 -7.17
N VAL A 135 16.58 -7.28 -6.84
CA VAL A 135 15.81 -7.76 -5.69
C VAL A 135 15.35 -9.22 -5.88
N MET A 136 14.93 -9.60 -7.09
CA MET A 136 14.53 -10.98 -7.40
C MET A 136 15.70 -11.94 -7.36
N GLU A 137 16.84 -11.56 -7.92
CA GLU A 137 18.05 -12.37 -7.88
C GLU A 137 18.56 -12.54 -6.43
N LEU A 138 18.47 -11.48 -5.61
CA LEU A 138 18.77 -11.54 -4.19
C LEU A 138 17.83 -12.51 -3.45
N ALA A 139 16.52 -12.42 -3.70
CA ALA A 139 15.54 -13.32 -3.10
C ALA A 139 15.81 -14.78 -3.45
N LYS A 140 16.18 -15.06 -4.71
CA LYS A 140 16.58 -16.39 -5.16
C LYS A 140 17.87 -16.87 -4.50
N GLN A 141 18.92 -16.05 -4.44
CA GLN A 141 20.23 -16.44 -3.90
C GLN A 141 20.19 -16.75 -2.41
N TYR A 142 19.38 -16.02 -1.65
CA TYR A 142 19.30 -16.14 -0.18
C TYR A 142 18.01 -16.77 0.32
N ASN A 143 17.19 -17.33 -0.59
CA ASN A 143 15.93 -18.00 -0.30
C ASN A 143 14.96 -17.12 0.53
N LEU A 144 14.82 -15.86 0.13
CA LEU A 144 13.98 -14.88 0.83
C LEU A 144 12.51 -15.05 0.42
N LYS A 145 11.59 -14.91 1.38
CA LYS A 145 10.18 -14.67 1.05
C LYS A 145 10.06 -13.22 0.57
N ILE A 146 9.56 -13.03 -0.64
CA ILE A 146 9.46 -11.71 -1.27
C ILE A 146 7.99 -11.30 -1.46
N PHE A 147 7.70 -10.04 -1.13
CA PHE A 147 6.47 -9.36 -1.53
C PHE A 147 6.79 -8.15 -2.39
N VAL A 148 6.13 -8.06 -3.54
CA VAL A 148 6.21 -6.90 -4.43
C VAL A 148 4.80 -6.52 -4.82
N PRO A 149 4.33 -5.29 -4.51
CA PRO A 149 3.07 -4.83 -5.03
C PRO A 149 3.20 -4.61 -6.53
N SER A 150 2.31 -5.26 -7.29
CA SER A 150 2.06 -4.86 -8.66
C SER A 150 1.07 -3.69 -8.68
N THR A 151 0.66 -3.29 -9.88
CA THR A 151 -0.17 -2.12 -10.10
C THR A 151 -1.25 -2.40 -11.12
N ILE A 152 -2.30 -1.59 -11.07
CA ILE A 152 -3.32 -1.55 -12.12
C ILE A 152 -2.74 -1.00 -13.44
N GLY A 153 -1.59 -0.31 -13.37
CA GLY A 153 -0.82 0.16 -14.53
C GLY A 153 -0.17 -0.93 -15.37
N ALA A 154 -0.16 -2.18 -14.91
CA ALA A 154 0.30 -3.31 -15.71
C ALA A 154 -0.68 -3.63 -16.85
N PHE A 155 -1.93 -3.15 -16.77
CA PHE A 155 -2.96 -3.39 -17.75
C PHE A 155 -3.12 -2.18 -18.70
N GLY A 156 -3.48 -2.48 -19.95
CA GLY A 156 -3.76 -1.51 -21.00
C GLY A 156 -5.09 -1.79 -21.69
N PRO A 157 -5.42 -1.04 -22.77
CA PRO A 157 -6.80 -0.93 -23.26
C PRO A 157 -7.40 -2.24 -23.78
N ASP A 158 -6.55 -3.18 -24.17
CA ASP A 158 -6.93 -4.49 -24.70
C ASP A 158 -7.30 -5.48 -23.57
N SER A 159 -7.09 -5.11 -22.30
CA SER A 159 -7.48 -5.92 -21.14
C SER A 159 -9.00 -5.86 -20.94
N PRO A 160 -9.67 -6.97 -20.55
CA PRO A 160 -11.04 -6.93 -20.06
C PRO A 160 -11.16 -5.90 -18.94
N ARG A 161 -12.18 -5.03 -18.98
CA ARG A 161 -12.30 -3.90 -18.04
C ARG A 161 -13.22 -4.15 -16.84
N ASN A 162 -14.20 -5.03 -17.01
CA ASN A 162 -15.21 -5.33 -16.00
C ASN A 162 -15.84 -6.73 -16.22
N PRO A 163 -15.50 -7.72 -15.38
CA PRO A 163 -14.37 -7.73 -14.46
C PRO A 163 -13.05 -8.04 -15.17
N THR A 164 -11.94 -7.55 -14.63
CA THR A 164 -10.59 -7.91 -15.06
C THR A 164 -10.09 -9.09 -14.22
N PRO A 165 -9.90 -10.29 -14.81
CA PRO A 165 -9.45 -11.46 -14.07
C PRO A 165 -7.95 -11.41 -13.78
N ASN A 166 -7.48 -12.28 -12.88
CA ASN A 166 -6.06 -12.40 -12.51
C ASN A 166 -5.14 -12.72 -13.69
N THR A 167 -5.63 -13.55 -14.60
CA THR A 167 -4.88 -14.01 -15.77
C THR A 167 -5.56 -13.48 -17.02
N THR A 168 -5.00 -12.42 -17.60
CA THR A 168 -5.49 -11.83 -18.85
C THR A 168 -4.36 -11.15 -19.61
N VAL A 169 -4.62 -10.83 -20.88
CA VAL A 169 -3.80 -9.91 -21.67
C VAL A 169 -3.66 -8.59 -20.90
N GLN A 170 -2.41 -8.17 -20.69
CA GLN A 170 -2.05 -6.97 -19.94
C GLN A 170 -1.73 -5.80 -20.88
N ARG A 171 -0.87 -5.97 -21.89
CA ARG A 171 -0.56 -4.97 -22.97
C ARG A 171 -0.69 -3.48 -22.55
N PRO A 172 0.08 -3.03 -21.55
CA PRO A 172 0.07 -1.63 -21.15
C PRO A 172 0.60 -0.76 -22.30
N ARG A 173 -0.04 0.38 -22.57
CA ARG A 173 0.42 1.36 -23.59
C ARG A 173 1.33 2.44 -23.02
N THR A 174 1.39 2.52 -21.70
CA THR A 174 2.06 3.55 -20.90
C THR A 174 2.67 2.87 -19.69
N ILE A 175 3.59 3.55 -19.03
CA ILE A 175 4.22 3.05 -17.83
C ILE A 175 3.22 3.10 -16.65
N TYR A 176 2.54 4.22 -16.34
CA TYR A 176 1.37 4.23 -15.42
C TYR A 176 0.52 5.56 -15.46
N GLY A 177 -0.78 5.62 -15.11
CA GLY A 177 -1.61 6.85 -14.87
C GLY A 177 -3.18 6.71 -14.78
N VAL A 178 -3.86 7.68 -14.12
CA VAL A 178 -5.27 7.72 -13.55
C VAL A 178 -6.02 9.03 -13.85
N LYS A 179 -7.39 9.04 -13.98
CA LYS A 179 -8.33 10.18 -14.25
C LYS A 179 -9.86 9.94 -14.03
N PRO A 180 -10.75 10.99 -14.09
CA PRO A 180 -11.84 11.19 -13.13
C PRO A 180 -13.28 10.83 -13.53
N TYR A 181 -13.53 10.38 -14.74
CA TYR A 181 -14.77 9.66 -15.07
C TYR A 181 -14.49 8.17 -15.28
N THR A 182 -13.22 7.78 -15.12
CA THR A 182 -12.80 6.40 -15.11
C THR A 182 -13.08 5.87 -13.72
N LYS A 183 -14.03 4.94 -13.66
CA LYS A 183 -14.21 4.10 -12.49
C LYS A 183 -12.89 3.37 -12.27
N LEU A 184 -12.25 3.61 -11.13
CA LEU A 184 -10.97 2.98 -10.82
C LEU A 184 -11.10 2.13 -9.58
N PRO A 185 -10.44 0.96 -9.56
CA PRO A 185 -10.32 0.15 -8.37
C PRO A 185 -9.45 0.88 -7.35
N MET A 186 -10.00 1.04 -6.16
CA MET A 186 -9.45 1.79 -5.04
C MET A 186 -9.52 0.94 -3.77
N MET A 187 -8.62 1.22 -2.83
CA MET A 187 -8.54 0.53 -1.55
C MET A 187 -8.06 1.51 -0.48
N TYR A 188 -8.70 1.48 0.69
CA TYR A 188 -8.22 2.26 1.83
C TYR A 188 -6.95 1.65 2.40
N ILE A 189 -6.05 2.48 2.94
CA ILE A 189 -4.72 2.05 3.35
C ILE A 189 -4.74 0.93 4.41
N ASP A 190 -5.68 0.98 5.37
CA ASP A 190 -5.84 -0.08 6.37
C ASP A 190 -6.15 -1.44 5.73
N ASP A 191 -7.02 -1.45 4.71
CA ASP A 191 -7.37 -2.66 3.98
C ASP A 191 -6.18 -3.16 3.17
N CYS A 192 -5.40 -2.27 2.55
CA CYS A 192 -4.17 -2.62 1.83
C CYS A 192 -3.14 -3.28 2.76
N LEU A 193 -2.86 -2.67 3.91
CA LEU A 193 -1.92 -3.18 4.89
C LEU A 193 -2.42 -4.49 5.52
N ASN A 194 -3.72 -4.61 5.77
CA ASN A 194 -4.32 -5.84 6.26
C ASN A 194 -4.22 -6.97 5.22
N SER A 195 -4.48 -6.68 3.94
CA SER A 195 -4.30 -7.67 2.86
C SER A 195 -2.85 -8.12 2.75
N LEU A 196 -1.91 -7.18 2.80
CA LEU A 196 -0.47 -7.48 2.75
C LEU A 196 -0.08 -8.37 3.93
N PHE A 197 -0.51 -8.01 5.14
CA PHE A 197 -0.22 -8.79 6.34
C PHE A 197 -0.82 -10.19 6.25
N GLN A 198 -2.08 -10.33 5.82
CA GLN A 198 -2.70 -11.64 5.60
C GLN A 198 -1.93 -12.47 4.56
N PHE A 199 -1.57 -11.86 3.43
CA PHE A 199 -0.82 -12.53 2.36
C PHE A 199 0.58 -12.98 2.79
N LEU A 200 1.29 -12.20 3.61
CA LEU A 200 2.61 -12.61 4.11
C LEU A 200 2.54 -13.81 5.07
N ASN A 201 1.42 -13.97 5.78
CA ASN A 201 1.23 -14.99 6.82
C ASN A 201 0.42 -16.20 6.34
N VAL A 202 -0.17 -16.16 5.16
CA VAL A 202 -0.89 -17.32 4.63
C VAL A 202 0.12 -18.44 4.32
N PRO A 203 -0.18 -19.70 4.68
CA PRO A 203 0.65 -20.83 4.29
C PRO A 203 0.80 -20.94 2.78
N ASP A 204 2.01 -21.26 2.31
CA ASP A 204 2.35 -21.27 0.89
C ASP A 204 1.48 -22.26 0.09
N GLU A 205 1.05 -23.38 0.70
CA GLU A 205 0.17 -24.38 0.10
C GLU A 205 -1.26 -23.89 -0.22
N MET A 206 -1.70 -22.81 0.43
CA MET A 206 -2.99 -22.20 0.16
C MET A 206 -2.95 -21.28 -1.06
N LEU A 207 -1.76 -20.80 -1.44
CA LEU A 207 -1.56 -19.90 -2.57
C LEU A 207 -1.44 -20.68 -3.88
N LYS A 208 -2.48 -20.68 -4.71
CA LYS A 208 -2.46 -21.35 -6.02
C LYS A 208 -1.74 -20.55 -7.10
N LYS A 209 -1.54 -19.25 -6.86
CA LYS A 209 -0.85 -18.31 -7.76
C LYS A 209 0.22 -17.50 -7.04
N ARG A 210 1.05 -16.81 -7.84
CA ARG A 210 2.10 -15.88 -7.37
C ARG A 210 1.69 -14.41 -7.46
N THR A 211 0.71 -14.10 -8.30
CA THR A 211 0.18 -12.75 -8.51
C THR A 211 -1.32 -12.79 -8.36
N TYR A 212 -1.86 -11.83 -7.60
CA TYR A 212 -3.28 -11.70 -7.33
C TYR A 212 -3.75 -10.27 -7.52
N ASN A 213 -4.93 -10.13 -8.11
CA ASN A 213 -5.76 -8.97 -8.03
C ASN A 213 -6.35 -8.90 -6.63
N VAL A 214 -6.20 -7.75 -5.99
CA VAL A 214 -6.80 -7.47 -4.69
C VAL A 214 -7.48 -6.11 -4.80
N THR A 215 -8.77 -6.06 -4.54
CA THR A 215 -9.54 -4.81 -4.63
C THR A 215 -10.50 -4.66 -3.45
N ALA A 216 -11.03 -3.46 -3.26
CA ALA A 216 -12.04 -3.18 -2.24
C ALA A 216 -13.29 -2.56 -2.88
N MET A 217 -13.11 -1.45 -3.57
CA MET A 217 -14.19 -0.68 -4.17
C MET A 217 -13.73 -0.10 -5.50
N SER A 218 -14.67 0.22 -6.38
CA SER A 218 -14.37 1.03 -7.55
C SER A 218 -15.35 2.19 -7.63
N PHE A 219 -14.83 3.39 -7.86
CA PHE A 219 -15.65 4.59 -7.99
C PHE A 219 -15.04 5.60 -8.98
N THR A 220 -15.89 6.44 -9.52
CA THR A 220 -15.54 7.66 -10.27
C THR A 220 -15.39 8.84 -9.30
N PRO A 221 -14.59 9.86 -9.63
CA PRO A 221 -14.63 11.13 -8.92
C PRO A 221 -15.99 11.79 -8.76
N GLU A 222 -16.92 11.59 -9.70
CA GLU A 222 -18.32 12.03 -9.54
C GLU A 222 -19.03 11.26 -8.41
N GLU A 223 -18.91 9.93 -8.36
CA GLU A 223 -19.46 9.11 -7.26
C GLU A 223 -18.84 9.50 -5.90
N LEU A 224 -17.53 9.75 -5.86
CA LEU A 224 -16.85 10.22 -4.65
C LEU A 224 -17.34 11.61 -4.23
N PHE A 225 -17.47 12.55 -5.16
CA PHE A 225 -17.98 13.89 -4.89
C PHE A 225 -19.41 13.85 -4.34
N ASN A 226 -20.28 13.04 -4.94
CA ASN A 226 -21.65 12.88 -4.49
C ASN A 226 -21.73 12.29 -3.07
N GLU A 227 -20.81 11.39 -2.68
CA GLU A 227 -20.74 10.91 -1.29
C GLU A 227 -20.20 11.98 -0.34
N LEU A 228 -19.15 12.72 -0.74
CA LEU A 228 -18.60 13.84 0.04
C LEU A 228 -19.65 14.92 0.32
N ARG A 229 -20.49 15.26 -0.67
CA ARG A 229 -21.53 16.28 -0.55
C ARG A 229 -22.60 15.96 0.50
N LYS A 230 -22.80 14.68 0.82
CA LYS A 230 -23.70 14.27 1.92
C LYS A 230 -23.19 14.73 3.29
N HIS A 231 -21.88 14.96 3.41
CA HIS A 231 -21.23 15.43 4.63
C HIS A 231 -20.85 16.92 4.58
N ILE A 232 -20.60 17.46 3.39
CA ILE A 232 -20.23 18.87 3.16
C ILE A 232 -21.14 19.42 2.04
N PRO A 233 -22.37 19.89 2.36
CA PRO A 233 -23.38 20.24 1.35
C PRO A 233 -22.96 21.36 0.38
N ASP A 234 -22.13 22.29 0.86
CA ASP A 234 -21.65 23.45 0.13
C ASP A 234 -20.34 23.17 -0.64
N LEU A 235 -19.89 21.92 -0.71
CA LEU A 235 -18.68 21.55 -1.45
C LEU A 235 -18.92 21.72 -2.96
N GLU A 236 -18.06 22.50 -3.61
CA GLU A 236 -18.02 22.64 -5.07
C GLU A 236 -16.81 21.91 -5.66
N ILE A 237 -16.97 21.35 -6.85
CA ILE A 237 -15.90 20.69 -7.60
C ILE A 237 -15.81 21.24 -9.02
N SER A 238 -14.58 21.41 -9.52
CA SER A 238 -14.32 21.70 -10.92
C SER A 238 -13.34 20.69 -11.50
N TYR A 239 -13.58 20.30 -12.76
CA TYR A 239 -12.77 19.32 -13.47
C TYR A 239 -11.93 20.02 -14.54
N LYS A 240 -10.60 19.91 -14.45
CA LYS A 240 -9.65 20.46 -15.43
C LYS A 240 -8.69 19.39 -15.93
N PRO A 241 -9.07 18.62 -16.97
CA PRO A 241 -8.25 17.53 -17.46
C PRO A 241 -6.88 17.97 -18.04
N ASP A 242 -5.75 17.40 -17.57
CA ASP A 242 -4.43 17.36 -18.25
C ASP A 242 -4.00 16.02 -18.94
N SER A 243 -2.70 15.86 -19.24
CA SER A 243 -2.11 14.69 -19.92
C SER A 243 -2.30 13.34 -19.21
N ARG A 244 -2.59 13.32 -17.91
CA ARG A 244 -2.81 12.07 -17.14
C ARG A 244 -4.05 11.27 -17.61
N GLN A 245 -4.89 11.85 -18.49
CA GLN A 245 -6.25 11.37 -18.87
C GLN A 245 -6.16 10.13 -19.68
N LEU A 246 -5.37 10.24 -20.74
CA LEU A 246 -5.17 9.21 -21.73
C LEU A 246 -4.63 7.94 -21.08
N ILE A 247 -3.93 8.08 -19.96
CA ILE A 247 -3.33 6.97 -19.25
C ILE A 247 -4.39 6.17 -18.49
N ALA A 248 -5.27 6.84 -17.75
CA ALA A 248 -6.33 6.19 -16.98
C ALA A 248 -7.33 5.43 -17.82
N GLU A 249 -7.65 5.99 -19.00
CA GLU A 249 -8.56 5.37 -19.95
C GLU A 249 -8.07 4.03 -20.44
N SER A 250 -6.78 3.74 -20.27
CA SER A 250 -6.21 2.45 -20.63
C SER A 250 -6.47 1.35 -19.61
N TRP A 251 -6.96 1.68 -18.41
CA TRP A 251 -6.96 0.75 -17.27
C TRP A 251 -8.28 0.01 -17.02
N PRO A 252 -8.21 -1.14 -16.32
CA PRO A 252 -9.33 -1.82 -15.68
C PRO A 252 -10.20 -0.93 -14.82
N GLN A 253 -11.52 -1.19 -14.84
CA GLN A 253 -12.48 -0.50 -13.99
C GLN A 253 -12.82 -1.28 -12.72
N VAL A 254 -12.96 -2.59 -12.85
CA VAL A 254 -13.34 -3.50 -11.76
C VAL A 254 -12.46 -4.74 -11.88
N PHE A 255 -11.73 -5.07 -10.82
CA PHE A 255 -10.98 -6.31 -10.74
C PHE A 255 -11.84 -7.43 -10.17
N ASP A 256 -11.62 -8.65 -10.67
CA ASP A 256 -12.04 -9.86 -10.00
C ASP A 256 -10.95 -10.28 -9.00
N ASP A 257 -11.25 -10.17 -7.71
CA ASP A 257 -10.41 -10.60 -6.59
C ASP A 257 -10.88 -11.93 -5.97
N SER A 258 -11.76 -12.68 -6.63
CA SER A 258 -12.32 -13.94 -6.11
C SER A 258 -11.25 -14.95 -5.70
N GLU A 259 -10.13 -15.02 -6.42
CA GLU A 259 -9.01 -15.89 -6.08
C GLU A 259 -8.36 -15.51 -4.75
N ALA A 260 -8.13 -14.21 -4.48
CA ALA A 260 -7.62 -13.75 -3.20
C ALA A 260 -8.59 -14.05 -2.03
N ARG A 261 -9.90 -13.92 -2.30
CA ARG A 261 -10.95 -14.27 -1.33
C ARG A 261 -10.99 -15.76 -1.04
N ASN A 262 -10.80 -16.59 -2.05
CA ASN A 262 -10.84 -18.04 -1.93
C ASN A 262 -9.57 -18.60 -1.28
N ASP A 263 -8.39 -18.08 -1.64
CA ASP A 263 -7.10 -18.68 -1.26
C ASP A 263 -6.65 -18.23 0.15
N TRP A 264 -6.88 -16.97 0.55
CA TRP A 264 -6.51 -16.50 1.90
C TRP A 264 -7.62 -15.79 2.67
N GLY A 265 -8.85 -15.82 2.16
CA GLY A 265 -9.98 -15.20 2.86
C GLY A 265 -9.96 -13.67 2.80
N TRP A 266 -9.39 -13.07 1.76
CA TRP A 266 -9.38 -11.62 1.59
C TRP A 266 -10.78 -11.02 1.76
N SER A 267 -10.89 -9.98 2.58
CA SER A 267 -12.11 -9.17 2.69
C SER A 267 -11.75 -7.75 3.11
N HIS A 268 -12.25 -6.77 2.37
CA HIS A 268 -12.13 -5.37 2.72
C HIS A 268 -13.14 -4.97 3.81
N LYS A 269 -12.81 -3.95 4.59
CA LYS A 269 -13.67 -3.37 5.64
C LYS A 269 -14.25 -2.02 5.24
N TYR A 270 -13.66 -1.35 4.25
CA TYR A 270 -14.03 -0.03 3.81
C TYR A 270 -14.73 -0.09 2.45
N ASP A 271 -16.00 0.31 2.44
CA ASP A 271 -16.70 0.73 1.24
C ASP A 271 -16.56 2.25 1.04
N LEU A 272 -17.12 2.79 -0.05
CA LEU A 272 -17.03 4.22 -0.36
C LEU A 272 -17.58 5.10 0.77
N LYS A 273 -18.70 4.72 1.38
CA LYS A 273 -19.33 5.48 2.46
C LYS A 273 -18.43 5.52 3.70
N ARG A 274 -17.92 4.37 4.13
CA ARG A 274 -17.02 4.28 5.28
C ARG A 274 -15.74 5.05 5.02
N LEU A 275 -15.12 4.88 3.83
CA LEU A 275 -13.95 5.64 3.40
C LEU A 275 -14.18 7.14 3.59
N VAL A 276 -15.26 7.68 2.99
CA VAL A 276 -15.56 9.11 3.05
C VAL A 276 -15.76 9.57 4.48
N SER A 277 -16.57 8.87 5.27
CA SER A 277 -16.82 9.24 6.66
C SER A 277 -15.54 9.24 7.52
N THR A 278 -14.67 8.25 7.35
CA THR A 278 -13.39 8.14 8.05
C THR A 278 -12.43 9.25 7.64
N MET A 279 -12.30 9.54 6.34
CA MET A 279 -11.42 10.59 5.84
C MET A 279 -11.87 11.99 6.28
N ILE A 280 -13.17 12.27 6.28
CA ILE A 280 -13.69 13.56 6.77
C ILE A 280 -13.38 13.73 8.25
N GLN A 281 -13.58 12.69 9.05
CA GLN A 281 -13.26 12.72 10.48
C GLN A 281 -11.76 13.00 10.69
N ASP A 282 -10.89 12.22 10.06
CA ASP A 282 -9.44 12.35 10.21
C ASP A 282 -8.93 13.73 9.77
N VAL A 283 -9.36 14.20 8.60
CA VAL A 283 -8.99 15.53 8.10
C VAL A 283 -9.52 16.64 9.03
N SER A 284 -10.73 16.49 9.57
CA SER A 284 -11.33 17.46 10.49
C SER A 284 -10.65 17.49 11.86
N GLU A 285 -10.13 16.37 12.33
CA GLU A 285 -9.44 16.27 13.62
C GLU A 285 -7.96 16.66 13.51
N ASN A 286 -7.29 16.29 12.42
CA ASN A 286 -5.83 16.38 12.31
C ASN A 286 -5.33 17.50 11.38
N PHE A 287 -6.15 17.97 10.44
CA PHE A 287 -5.73 18.94 9.41
C PHE A 287 -6.47 20.28 9.48
N VAL A 288 -7.81 20.29 9.55
CA VAL A 288 -8.61 21.54 9.59
C VAL A 288 -8.30 22.42 10.81
N PRO A 289 -8.00 21.89 12.02
CA PRO A 289 -7.60 22.74 13.14
C PRO A 289 -6.28 23.49 12.89
N LYS A 290 -5.47 23.03 11.92
CA LYS A 290 -4.22 23.67 11.49
C LYS A 290 -4.40 24.64 10.31
N TYR A 291 -5.45 24.49 9.50
CA TYR A 291 -5.69 25.29 8.28
C TYR A 291 -7.18 25.67 8.19
N GLN A 292 -7.50 26.96 8.29
CA GLN A 292 -8.88 27.46 8.36
C GLN A 292 -9.75 26.98 7.18
N ARG A 293 -10.75 26.13 7.50
CA ARG A 293 -11.88 25.60 6.68
C ARG A 293 -11.56 25.13 5.25
N LEU A 294 -11.88 23.88 4.97
CA LEU A 294 -12.01 23.33 3.61
C LEU A 294 -13.21 24.01 2.92
N LYS A 295 -12.96 25.02 2.09
CA LYS A 295 -14.00 25.63 1.24
C LYS A 295 -13.88 25.27 -0.24
N GLU A 296 -12.69 24.88 -0.69
CA GLU A 296 -12.44 24.54 -2.09
C GLU A 296 -11.41 23.40 -2.18
N VAL A 297 -11.68 22.41 -3.04
CA VAL A 297 -10.71 21.39 -3.43
C VAL A 297 -10.47 21.51 -4.92
N ASN A 298 -9.30 22.01 -5.30
CA ASN A 298 -8.86 22.00 -6.69
C ASN A 298 -8.37 20.60 -7.05
N SER A 299 -9.17 19.85 -7.82
CA SER A 299 -8.72 18.57 -8.37
C SER A 299 -7.91 18.83 -9.65
N TYR A 300 -6.59 18.76 -9.53
CA TYR A 300 -5.73 18.63 -10.70
C TYR A 300 -5.78 17.17 -11.10
N VAL A 301 -6.68 16.85 -12.03
CA VAL A 301 -6.73 15.53 -12.64
C VAL A 301 -6.11 15.61 -14.00
#